data_AF-A0A7S4EX60-F1
#
_entry.id   AF-A0A7S4EX60-F1
#
_cell.length_a   1.000
_cell.length_b   1.000
_cell.length_c   1.000
_cell.angle_alpha   90.00
_cell.angle_beta   90.00
_cell.angle_gamma   90.00
#
_symmetry.space_group_name_H-M   'P 1'
#
loop_
_entity.id
_entity.type
_entity.pdbx_description
1 polymer ?
#
loop_
_entity_poly.entity_id
_entity_poly.type
_entity_poly.pdbx_seq_one_letter_code
_entity_poly.pdbx_strand_id
1 'polypeptide(L)'
;MACSCAAAPSQMRWTLLLPAALRLSVPHTLLSRSTSAKQLSTVAMPSVEVEQFRALNDNYAFLVHDASTGATMAIDTPEVSPIMDVLNRRGWKLSHVLNTHHHHDHAGGNLELKRLTGCKIIGPAGEASRIPGIDTPVGGGDSFEVGNLRFQVIDVGGHTKGHIAFYNEEMKSAFVGPRRTRADLGDGESRERERGRDRDRRRPEDTDKETGREEGK
;
A
#
# COMPACT_ATOMS: atom_id res chain seq x y z
N MET A 1 -55.61 -2.11 -44.14
CA MET A 1 -56.20 -1.18 -43.14
C MET A 1 -55.80 0.24 -43.51
N ALA A 2 -56.78 1.14 -43.62
CA ALA A 2 -56.61 2.53 -43.99
C ALA A 2 -56.59 3.46 -42.76
N CYS A 3 -56.20 4.72 -43.01
CA CYS A 3 -56.42 5.93 -42.19
C CYS A 3 -55.62 6.07 -40.88
N SER A 4 -55.25 7.26 -40.41
CA SER A 4 -55.11 8.62 -40.95
C SER A 4 -54.57 9.50 -39.81
N CYS A 5 -53.90 10.60 -40.18
CA CYS A 5 -53.62 11.87 -39.50
C CYS A 5 -54.11 12.17 -38.06
N ALA A 6 -53.26 12.89 -37.31
CA ALA A 6 -53.50 14.25 -36.72
C ALA A 6 -52.61 14.46 -35.47
N ALA A 7 -51.60 15.35 -35.50
CA ALA A 7 -51.64 16.80 -35.26
C ALA A 7 -51.74 17.21 -33.77
N ALA A 8 -50.71 17.95 -33.32
CA ALA A 8 -50.67 18.69 -32.04
C ALA A 8 -51.51 19.98 -32.10
N PRO A 9 -51.85 20.57 -30.92
CA PRO A 9 -51.34 21.91 -30.61
C PRO A 9 -50.92 22.05 -29.13
N SER A 10 -49.78 22.68 -28.82
CA SER A 10 -49.55 24.12 -28.63
C SER A 10 -49.98 24.66 -27.26
N GLN A 11 -48.95 25.12 -26.53
CA GLN A 11 -48.88 26.36 -25.74
C GLN A 11 -49.84 26.50 -24.54
N MET A 12 -49.27 26.75 -23.36
CA MET A 12 -49.44 28.05 -22.68
C MET A 12 -48.44 28.19 -21.52
N ARG A 13 -47.47 29.07 -21.75
CA ARG A 13 -46.62 29.68 -20.72
C ARG A 13 -47.48 30.60 -19.88
N TRP A 14 -47.41 30.45 -18.55
CA TRP A 14 -47.88 31.47 -17.61
C TRP A 14 -46.65 32.15 -17.01
N THR A 15 -46.36 33.36 -17.50
CA THR A 15 -45.37 34.27 -16.91
C THR A 15 -46.16 35.33 -16.15
N LEU A 16 -46.26 35.19 -14.83
CA LEU A 16 -46.78 36.23 -13.95
C LEU A 16 -45.60 37.08 -13.45
N LEU A 17 -45.47 38.26 -14.04
CA LEU A 17 -44.67 39.37 -13.53
C LEU A 17 -45.43 40.00 -12.36
N LEU A 18 -44.82 40.02 -11.17
CA LEU A 18 -45.24 40.90 -10.07
C LEU A 18 -44.31 42.13 -9.99
N PRO A 19 -44.85 43.31 -9.65
CA PRO A 19 -44.12 44.56 -9.70
C PRO A 19 -43.19 44.75 -8.49
N ALA A 20 -42.13 45.52 -8.74
CA ALA A 20 -41.17 46.00 -7.77
C ALA A 20 -41.82 46.90 -6.71
N ALA A 21 -41.49 46.67 -5.43
CA ALA A 21 -41.75 47.60 -4.35
C ALA A 21 -40.60 47.58 -3.32
N LEU A 22 -39.76 48.61 -3.45
CA LEU A 22 -39.20 49.45 -2.39
C LEU A 22 -39.02 48.82 -0.99
N ARG A 23 -37.76 48.59 -0.57
CA ARG A 23 -37.38 48.57 0.85
C ARG A 23 -36.03 49.25 1.08
N LEU A 24 -36.16 50.48 1.58
CA LEU A 24 -35.37 51.19 2.60
C LEU A 24 -33.90 50.76 2.81
N SER A 25 -33.03 51.73 2.52
CA SER A 25 -31.65 51.85 2.99
C SER A 25 -31.57 51.77 4.52
N VAL A 26 -30.72 50.89 5.03
CA VAL A 26 -30.23 50.92 6.42
C VAL A 26 -28.71 51.04 6.36
N PRO A 27 -28.10 52.14 6.84
CA PRO A 27 -26.66 52.22 6.97
C PRO A 27 -26.30 51.73 8.36
N HIS A 28 -25.57 50.63 8.53
CA HIS A 28 -24.80 50.40 9.75
C HIS A 28 -23.50 49.68 9.37
N THR A 29 -22.44 50.48 9.36
CA THR A 29 -21.05 50.07 9.40
C THR A 29 -20.83 49.18 10.62
N LEU A 30 -20.45 47.92 10.43
CA LEU A 30 -19.87 47.08 11.48
C LEU A 30 -18.67 46.32 10.92
N LEU A 31 -17.50 46.74 11.42
CA LEU A 31 -16.20 46.07 11.51
C LEU A 31 -15.99 44.83 10.63
N SER A 32 -15.24 45.03 9.55
CA SER A 32 -14.45 43.96 8.92
C SER A 32 -13.38 43.49 9.89
N ARG A 33 -13.67 42.43 10.67
CA ARG A 33 -12.64 41.57 11.22
C ARG A 33 -12.42 40.44 10.22
N SER A 34 -11.40 40.58 9.37
CA SER A 34 -10.87 39.45 8.60
C SER A 34 -10.16 38.51 9.57
N THR A 35 -10.91 37.63 10.22
CA THR A 35 -10.32 36.39 10.70
C THR A 35 -10.03 35.57 9.45
N SER A 36 -8.77 35.60 9.00
CA SER A 36 -8.25 34.60 8.06
C SER A 36 -8.32 33.26 8.77
N ALA A 37 -9.48 32.59 8.71
CA ALA A 37 -9.57 31.18 9.01
C ALA A 37 -8.65 30.50 8.00
N LYS A 38 -7.51 29.99 8.45
CA LYS A 38 -6.73 29.04 7.66
C LYS A 38 -7.71 27.96 7.24
N GLN A 39 -8.02 27.90 5.96
CA GLN A 39 -8.83 26.84 5.40
C GLN A 39 -8.08 25.54 5.67
N LEU A 40 -8.52 24.82 6.69
CA LEU A 40 -8.10 23.45 6.92
C LEU A 40 -8.61 22.69 5.71
N SER A 41 -7.72 22.45 4.74
CA SER A 41 -8.00 21.53 3.66
C SER A 41 -8.30 20.19 4.32
N THR A 42 -9.55 19.78 4.26
CA THR A 42 -9.91 18.39 4.52
C THR A 42 -9.07 17.57 3.55
N VAL A 43 -8.03 16.91 4.05
CA VAL A 43 -7.35 15.86 3.30
C VAL A 43 -8.45 14.82 3.11
N ALA A 44 -9.01 14.74 1.91
CA ALA A 44 -9.91 13.67 1.56
C ALA A 44 -9.10 12.39 1.76
N MET A 45 -9.44 11.61 2.80
CA MET A 45 -8.85 10.29 3.00
C MET A 45 -9.06 9.53 1.69
N PRO A 46 -8.00 8.94 1.11
CA PRO A 46 -8.17 8.14 -0.09
C PRO A 46 -9.20 7.05 0.19
N SER A 47 -10.15 6.88 -0.73
CA SER A 47 -11.13 5.81 -0.62
C SER A 47 -10.44 4.50 -1.00
N VAL A 48 -9.85 3.82 -0.01
CA VAL A 48 -9.09 2.59 -0.22
C VAL A 48 -9.95 1.37 0.00
N GLU A 49 -9.93 0.46 -0.96
CA GLU A 49 -10.54 -0.86 -0.88
C GLU A 49 -9.45 -1.93 -0.89
N VAL A 50 -9.57 -2.93 -0.02
CA VAL A 50 -8.65 -4.07 0.05
C VAL A 50 -9.44 -5.35 -0.15
N GLU A 51 -9.01 -6.18 -1.11
CA GLU A 51 -9.56 -7.51 -1.33
C GLU A 51 -8.50 -8.58 -1.05
N GLN A 52 -8.75 -9.42 -0.06
CA GLN A 52 -7.96 -10.61 0.25
C GLN A 52 -8.63 -11.84 -0.35
N PHE A 53 -7.86 -12.69 -1.00
CA PHE A 53 -8.35 -13.94 -1.58
C PHE A 53 -7.28 -15.02 -1.50
N ARG A 54 -7.74 -16.27 -1.59
CA ARG A 54 -6.85 -17.44 -1.62
C ARG A 54 -6.20 -17.58 -2.99
N ALA A 55 -4.97 -18.04 -2.98
CA ALA A 55 -4.22 -18.43 -4.16
C ALA A 55 -3.41 -19.69 -3.83
N LEU A 56 -3.16 -20.53 -4.83
CA LEU A 56 -2.52 -21.83 -4.67
C LEU A 56 -3.23 -22.64 -3.55
N ASN A 57 -2.47 -23.36 -2.72
CA ASN A 57 -3.03 -24.20 -1.67
C ASN A 57 -3.22 -23.46 -0.33
N ASP A 58 -2.29 -22.56 0.02
CA ASP A 58 -2.21 -21.92 1.33
C ASP A 58 -1.74 -20.45 1.29
N ASN A 59 -1.56 -19.86 0.11
CA ASN A 59 -1.19 -18.46 -0.01
C ASN A 59 -2.44 -17.54 0.06
N TYR A 60 -2.24 -16.35 0.61
CA TYR A 60 -3.16 -15.22 0.46
C TYR A 60 -2.52 -14.17 -0.43
N ALA A 61 -3.29 -13.69 -1.40
CA ALA A 61 -2.95 -12.52 -2.20
C ALA A 61 -3.87 -11.36 -1.82
N PHE A 62 -3.39 -10.14 -2.02
CA PHE A 62 -4.13 -8.93 -1.74
C PHE A 62 -4.17 -8.03 -2.97
N LEU A 63 -5.33 -7.43 -3.23
CA LEU A 63 -5.46 -6.29 -4.11
C LEU A 63 -5.82 -5.07 -3.29
N VAL A 64 -5.06 -3.99 -3.45
CA VAL A 64 -5.32 -2.69 -2.84
C VAL A 64 -5.70 -1.71 -3.94
N HIS A 65 -6.88 -1.13 -3.83
CA HIS A 65 -7.44 -0.21 -4.82
C HIS A 65 -7.65 1.17 -4.20
N ASP A 66 -7.06 2.19 -4.83
CA ASP A 66 -7.39 3.58 -4.55
C ASP A 66 -8.52 4.03 -5.49
N ALA A 67 -9.75 4.05 -5.00
CA ALA A 67 -10.92 4.41 -5.77
C ALA A 67 -10.89 5.87 -6.26
N SER A 68 -10.07 6.71 -5.63
CA SER A 68 -9.92 8.13 -5.99
C SER A 68 -9.15 8.32 -7.29
N THR A 69 -8.12 7.50 -7.51
CA THR A 69 -7.26 7.55 -8.71
C THR A 69 -7.53 6.43 -9.70
N GLY A 70 -8.23 5.37 -9.27
CA GLY A 70 -8.42 4.14 -10.03
C GLY A 70 -7.20 3.22 -10.02
N ALA A 71 -6.13 3.55 -9.29
CA ALA A 71 -4.94 2.72 -9.21
C ALA A 71 -5.20 1.46 -8.37
N THR A 72 -4.94 0.29 -8.94
CA THR A 72 -4.95 -0.98 -8.20
C THR A 72 -3.57 -1.60 -8.17
N MET A 73 -3.18 -2.16 -7.04
CA MET A 73 -1.93 -2.89 -6.88
C MET A 73 -2.15 -4.28 -6.29
N ALA A 74 -1.43 -5.27 -6.82
CA ALA A 74 -1.36 -6.61 -6.26
C ALA A 74 -0.16 -6.71 -5.31
N ILE A 75 -0.40 -7.20 -4.10
CA ILE A 75 0.66 -7.55 -3.15
C ILE A 75 0.96 -9.03 -3.32
N ASP A 76 2.17 -9.31 -3.80
CA ASP A 76 2.61 -10.61 -4.29
C ASP A 76 1.70 -11.21 -5.40
N THR A 77 2.25 -12.13 -6.18
CA THR A 77 1.59 -12.73 -7.36
C THR A 77 1.81 -14.25 -7.41
N PRO A 78 1.25 -15.02 -6.45
CA PRO A 78 1.34 -16.48 -6.46
C PRO A 78 0.90 -17.10 -7.79
N GLU A 79 -0.21 -16.62 -8.34
CA GLU A 79 -0.76 -17.07 -9.62
C GLU A 79 -1.66 -15.99 -10.25
N VAL A 80 -1.80 -16.04 -11.57
CA VAL A 80 -2.44 -14.99 -12.38
C VAL A 80 -3.97 -15.06 -12.30
N SER A 81 -4.55 -16.26 -12.36
CA SER A 81 -6.01 -16.42 -12.53
C SER A 81 -6.82 -15.77 -11.41
N PRO A 82 -6.56 -16.04 -10.11
CA PRO A 82 -7.37 -15.45 -9.04
C PRO A 82 -7.28 -13.92 -9.00
N ILE A 83 -6.12 -13.36 -9.33
CA ILE A 83 -5.91 -11.91 -9.42
C ILE A 83 -6.79 -11.33 -10.53
N MET A 84 -6.73 -11.90 -11.74
CA MET A 84 -7.52 -11.44 -12.88
C MET A 84 -9.03 -11.61 -12.64
N ASP A 85 -9.44 -12.69 -11.97
CA ASP A 85 -10.84 -12.92 -11.62
C ASP A 85 -11.38 -11.81 -10.71
N VAL A 86 -10.62 -11.44 -9.67
CA VAL A 86 -11.00 -10.34 -8.78
C VAL A 86 -11.07 -9.02 -9.54
N LEU A 87 -10.05 -8.69 -10.32
CA LEU A 87 -9.99 -7.46 -11.11
C LEU A 87 -11.20 -7.34 -12.05
N ASN A 88 -11.55 -8.43 -12.74
CA ASN A 88 -12.69 -8.47 -13.65
C ASN A 88 -14.02 -8.32 -12.91
N ARG A 89 -14.21 -9.04 -11.79
CA ARG A 89 -15.44 -8.93 -10.97
C ARG A 89 -15.65 -7.52 -10.43
N ARG A 90 -14.57 -6.84 -10.05
CA ARG A 90 -14.61 -5.48 -9.49
C ARG A 90 -14.60 -4.37 -10.55
N GLY A 91 -14.26 -4.69 -11.79
CA GLY A 91 -14.02 -3.69 -12.83
C GLY A 91 -12.75 -2.86 -12.60
N TRP A 92 -11.78 -3.40 -11.86
CA TRP A 92 -10.53 -2.74 -11.53
C TRP A 92 -9.44 -3.00 -12.58
N LYS A 93 -8.48 -2.10 -12.69
CA LYS A 93 -7.31 -2.25 -13.58
C LYS A 93 -6.03 -2.32 -12.77
N LEU A 94 -5.27 -3.40 -12.96
CA LEU A 94 -3.99 -3.55 -12.30
C LEU A 94 -2.99 -2.54 -12.86
N SER A 95 -2.46 -1.71 -11.96
CA SER A 95 -1.46 -0.68 -12.29
C SER A 95 -0.06 -1.07 -11.79
N HIS A 96 0.01 -1.74 -10.63
CA HIS A 96 1.27 -2.09 -9.98
C HIS A 96 1.24 -3.50 -9.38
N VAL A 97 2.41 -4.11 -9.28
CA VAL A 97 2.68 -5.30 -8.46
C VAL A 97 3.74 -4.93 -7.46
N LEU A 98 3.54 -5.32 -6.19
CA LEU A 98 4.47 -5.11 -5.10
C LEU A 98 4.89 -6.49 -4.59
N ASN A 99 6.12 -6.91 -4.87
CA ASN A 99 6.66 -8.18 -4.36
C ASN A 99 7.42 -7.96 -3.05
N THR A 100 7.12 -8.77 -2.05
CA THR A 100 7.81 -8.76 -0.76
C THR A 100 9.17 -9.46 -0.82
N HIS A 101 9.27 -10.52 -1.63
CA HIS A 101 10.47 -11.29 -1.92
C HIS A 101 10.34 -12.08 -3.23
N HIS A 102 11.35 -12.88 -3.57
CA HIS A 102 11.50 -13.50 -4.90
C HIS A 102 10.95 -14.92 -5.05
N HIS A 103 10.40 -15.56 -4.01
CA HIS A 103 9.94 -16.94 -4.17
C HIS A 103 8.79 -17.02 -5.17
N HIS A 104 8.70 -18.16 -5.85
CA HIS A 104 7.77 -18.34 -6.97
C HIS A 104 6.31 -18.20 -6.56
N ASP A 105 5.95 -18.67 -5.37
CA ASP A 105 4.62 -18.50 -4.77
C ASP A 105 4.31 -17.05 -4.35
N HIS A 106 5.23 -16.11 -4.57
CA HIS A 106 5.03 -14.67 -4.36
C HIS A 106 5.34 -13.81 -5.59
N ALA A 107 6.07 -14.33 -6.57
CA ALA A 107 6.49 -13.59 -7.77
C ALA A 107 6.24 -14.33 -9.09
N GLY A 108 5.58 -15.50 -9.05
CA GLY A 108 5.39 -16.39 -10.19
C GLY A 108 4.50 -15.80 -11.28
N GLY A 109 3.51 -15.00 -10.91
CA GLY A 109 2.57 -14.35 -11.84
C GLY A 109 3.09 -13.05 -12.47
N ASN A 110 4.25 -12.54 -12.04
CA ASN A 110 4.75 -11.21 -12.40
C ASN A 110 4.78 -10.95 -13.91
N LEU A 111 5.50 -11.79 -14.67
CA LEU A 111 5.74 -11.55 -16.09
C LEU A 111 4.46 -11.61 -16.90
N GLU A 112 3.58 -12.55 -16.58
CA GLU A 112 2.31 -12.70 -17.28
C GLU A 112 1.34 -11.56 -16.96
N LEU A 113 1.22 -11.16 -15.69
CA LEU A 113 0.40 -10.00 -15.30
C LEU A 113 0.91 -8.72 -15.97
N LYS A 114 2.22 -8.52 -16.01
CA LYS A 114 2.83 -7.38 -16.70
C LYS A 114 2.53 -7.41 -18.20
N ARG A 115 2.60 -8.57 -18.85
CA ARG A 115 2.23 -8.73 -20.27
C ARG A 115 0.76 -8.43 -20.52
N LEU A 116 -0.14 -8.86 -19.63
CA LEU A 116 -1.60 -8.71 -19.78
C LEU A 116 -2.08 -7.29 -19.49
N THR A 117 -1.45 -6.60 -18.54
CA THR A 117 -1.98 -5.35 -17.95
C THR A 117 -1.11 -4.14 -18.20
N GLY A 118 0.18 -4.34 -18.52
CA GLY A 118 1.17 -3.26 -18.59
C GLY A 118 1.56 -2.71 -17.21
N CYS A 119 1.24 -3.41 -16.11
CA CYS A 119 1.56 -2.96 -14.77
C CYS A 119 3.07 -2.79 -14.53
N LYS A 120 3.42 -1.90 -13.59
CA LYS A 120 4.79 -1.76 -13.10
C LYS A 120 5.05 -2.70 -11.93
N ILE A 121 6.27 -3.20 -11.81
CA ILE A 121 6.66 -4.11 -10.73
C ILE A 121 7.66 -3.41 -9.80
N ILE A 122 7.29 -3.34 -8.53
CA ILE A 122 8.10 -2.79 -7.43
C ILE A 122 8.51 -3.96 -6.53
N GLY A 123 9.77 -4.02 -6.14
CA GLY A 123 10.27 -5.13 -5.32
C GLY A 123 11.63 -4.86 -4.68
N PRO A 124 12.16 -5.83 -3.93
CA PRO A 124 13.39 -5.65 -3.15
C PRO A 124 14.62 -5.40 -4.00
N ALA A 125 15.30 -4.28 -3.77
CA ALA A 125 16.56 -3.93 -4.44
C ALA A 125 17.65 -4.97 -4.18
N GLY A 126 17.72 -5.52 -2.96
CA GLY A 126 18.67 -6.57 -2.58
C GLY A 126 18.47 -7.90 -3.31
N GLU A 127 17.32 -8.10 -3.96
CA GLU A 127 16.98 -9.30 -4.71
C GLU A 127 16.48 -8.99 -6.13
N ALA A 128 16.75 -7.79 -6.64
CA ALA A 128 16.19 -7.30 -7.91
C ALA A 128 16.45 -8.24 -9.10
N SER A 129 17.64 -8.86 -9.16
CA SER A 129 17.99 -9.83 -10.20
C SER A 129 17.16 -11.12 -10.18
N ARG A 130 16.45 -11.37 -9.08
CA ARG A 130 15.61 -12.56 -8.85
C ARG A 130 14.12 -12.24 -8.90
N ILE A 131 13.74 -10.96 -8.98
CA ILE A 131 12.34 -10.54 -9.15
C ILE A 131 12.04 -10.46 -10.65
N PRO A 132 11.18 -11.35 -11.20
CA PRO A 132 10.90 -11.34 -12.62
C PRO A 132 10.21 -10.04 -13.05
N GLY A 133 10.81 -9.34 -14.01
CA GLY A 133 10.21 -8.15 -14.63
C GLY A 133 10.21 -6.89 -13.79
N ILE A 134 11.01 -6.80 -12.73
CA ILE A 134 11.11 -5.62 -11.85
C ILE A 134 11.37 -4.33 -12.64
N ASP A 135 10.65 -3.26 -12.30
CA ASP A 135 10.85 -1.91 -12.84
C ASP A 135 11.50 -0.98 -11.81
N THR A 136 11.02 -1.06 -10.57
CA THR A 136 11.45 -0.17 -9.48
C THR A 136 11.99 -0.99 -8.30
N PRO A 137 13.32 -1.19 -8.20
CA PRO A 137 13.93 -1.76 -7.00
C PRO A 137 13.89 -0.77 -5.84
N VAL A 138 13.49 -1.22 -4.65
CA VAL A 138 13.43 -0.42 -3.41
C VAL A 138 14.03 -1.18 -2.22
N GLY A 139 14.60 -0.48 -1.25
CA GLY A 139 15.18 -1.04 -0.03
C GLY A 139 14.59 -0.42 1.24
N GLY A 140 14.94 -0.96 2.42
CA GLY A 140 14.50 -0.41 3.69
C GLY A 140 14.85 1.07 3.86
N GLY A 141 13.88 1.85 4.35
CA GLY A 141 13.98 3.30 4.49
C GLY A 141 13.47 4.09 3.29
N ASP A 142 13.28 3.44 2.13
CA ASP A 142 12.68 4.09 0.97
C ASP A 142 11.17 4.34 1.16
N SER A 143 10.63 5.21 0.30
CA SER A 143 9.19 5.39 0.16
C SER A 143 8.80 5.59 -1.29
N PHE A 144 7.61 5.13 -1.66
CA PHE A 144 7.05 5.33 -2.99
C PHE A 144 5.53 5.52 -2.91
N GLU A 145 4.95 5.96 -4.03
CA GLU A 145 3.52 6.24 -4.14
C GLU A 145 2.90 5.43 -5.28
N VAL A 146 1.68 4.95 -5.05
CA VAL A 146 0.82 4.36 -6.08
C VAL A 146 -0.57 4.98 -5.94
N GLY A 147 -0.98 5.77 -6.92
CA GLY A 147 -2.16 6.64 -6.76
C GLY A 147 -1.92 7.64 -5.64
N ASN A 148 -2.87 7.75 -4.71
CA ASN A 148 -2.73 8.55 -3.50
C ASN A 148 -2.12 7.77 -2.32
N LEU A 149 -1.68 6.53 -2.53
CA LEU A 149 -1.18 5.68 -1.45
C LEU A 149 0.33 5.74 -1.34
N ARG A 150 0.81 6.30 -0.24
CA ARG A 150 2.23 6.34 0.11
C ARG A 150 2.62 5.12 0.94
N PHE A 151 3.62 4.38 0.49
CA PHE A 151 4.19 3.23 1.18
C PHE A 151 5.60 3.54 1.69
N GLN A 152 5.87 3.10 2.91
CA GLN A 152 7.21 3.04 3.50
C GLN A 152 7.74 1.61 3.37
N VAL A 153 9.01 1.49 2.97
CA VAL A 153 9.66 0.20 2.79
C VAL A 153 10.45 -0.14 4.05
N ILE A 154 10.23 -1.34 4.59
CA ILE A 154 10.88 -1.80 5.81
C ILE A 154 11.64 -3.08 5.48
N ASP A 155 12.94 -3.13 5.77
CA ASP A 155 13.69 -4.37 5.71
C ASP A 155 13.21 -5.30 6.82
N VAL A 156 12.73 -6.49 6.45
CA VAL A 156 12.21 -7.50 7.39
C VAL A 156 12.93 -8.84 7.23
N GLY A 157 14.18 -8.80 6.76
CA GLY A 157 15.01 -9.94 6.40
C GLY A 157 14.88 -11.15 7.35
N GLY A 158 15.11 -12.35 6.81
CA GLY A 158 15.02 -13.59 7.56
C GLY A 158 14.57 -14.74 6.67
N HIS A 159 13.38 -14.63 6.08
CA HIS A 159 12.88 -15.61 5.10
C HIS A 159 13.75 -15.64 3.85
N THR A 160 14.00 -14.45 3.31
CA THR A 160 15.06 -14.21 2.33
C THR A 160 15.96 -13.09 2.84
N LYS A 161 17.13 -12.92 2.21
CA LYS A 161 18.11 -11.92 2.65
C LYS A 161 17.65 -10.50 2.31
N GLY A 162 16.95 -10.32 1.19
CA GLY A 162 16.42 -9.02 0.77
C GLY A 162 14.93 -8.85 1.01
N HIS A 163 14.31 -9.63 1.91
CA HIS A 163 12.87 -9.53 2.16
C HIS A 163 12.48 -8.14 2.70
N ILE A 164 11.48 -7.52 2.08
CA ILE A 164 10.93 -6.23 2.47
C ILE A 164 9.45 -6.32 2.82
N ALA A 165 8.97 -5.34 3.60
CA ALA A 165 7.56 -5.13 3.89
C ALA A 165 7.14 -3.73 3.45
N PHE A 166 5.86 -3.58 3.09
CA PHE A 166 5.27 -2.31 2.68
C PHE A 166 4.29 -1.84 3.76
N TYR A 167 4.60 -0.71 4.41
CA TYR A 167 3.73 -0.10 5.41
C TYR A 167 3.04 1.14 4.85
N ASN A 168 1.74 1.25 5.06
CA ASN A 168 0.98 2.45 4.75
C ASN A 168 0.38 3.01 6.04
N GLU A 169 0.70 4.28 6.30
CA GLU A 169 0.34 4.96 7.54
C GLU A 169 -1.16 5.26 7.64
N GLU A 170 -1.78 5.68 6.54
CA GLU A 170 -3.20 6.03 6.49
C GLU A 170 -4.09 4.80 6.67
N MET A 171 -3.70 3.67 6.07
CA MET A 171 -4.35 2.37 6.25
C MET A 171 -4.02 1.73 7.61
N LYS A 172 -3.04 2.24 8.35
CA LYS A 172 -2.47 1.61 9.56
C LYS A 172 -2.17 0.12 9.38
N SER A 173 -1.68 -0.24 8.20
CA SER A 173 -1.54 -1.63 7.76
C SER A 173 -0.18 -1.87 7.11
N ALA A 174 0.37 -3.07 7.32
CA ALA A 174 1.62 -3.50 6.71
C ALA A 174 1.42 -4.82 5.96
N PHE A 175 1.99 -4.90 4.77
CA PHE A 175 2.10 -6.14 4.02
C PHE A 175 3.50 -6.71 4.20
N VAL A 176 3.60 -7.81 4.96
CA VAL A 176 4.87 -8.30 5.50
C VAL A 176 5.40 -9.57 4.87
N GLY A 177 4.64 -10.20 3.96
CA GLY A 177 4.99 -11.50 3.41
C GLY A 177 5.13 -12.59 4.49
N PRO A 178 5.68 -13.76 4.14
CA PRO A 178 5.99 -14.81 5.08
C PRO A 178 7.21 -14.42 5.94
N ARG A 179 7.03 -14.45 7.26
CA ARG A 179 8.13 -14.34 8.21
C ARG A 179 8.65 -15.73 8.52
N ARG A 180 9.97 -15.93 8.60
CA ARG A 180 10.49 -17.16 9.22
C ARG A 180 9.95 -17.27 10.63
N THR A 181 9.24 -18.35 10.88
CA THR A 181 8.87 -18.80 12.22
C THR A 181 10.01 -19.63 12.79
N ARG A 182 9.98 -19.89 14.12
CA ARG A 182 10.95 -20.80 14.75
C ARG A 182 10.94 -22.20 14.12
N ALA A 183 9.83 -22.59 13.48
CA ALA A 183 9.71 -23.88 12.77
C ALA A 183 10.53 -23.94 11.47
N ASP A 184 10.86 -22.81 10.86
CA ASP A 184 11.62 -22.75 9.60
C ASP A 184 13.14 -22.78 9.83
N LEU A 185 13.58 -22.60 11.09
CA LEU A 185 14.95 -22.83 11.50
C LEU A 185 15.08 -24.30 11.88
N GLY A 186 15.62 -25.12 10.98
CA GLY A 186 16.01 -26.48 11.34
C GLY A 186 16.83 -26.50 12.63
N ASP A 187 16.66 -27.55 13.44
CA ASP A 187 17.18 -27.69 14.81
C ASP A 187 18.68 -27.43 15.00
N GLY A 188 19.45 -27.34 13.91
CA GLY A 188 20.88 -27.02 13.91
C GLY A 188 21.20 -25.55 14.20
N GLU A 189 20.47 -24.60 13.62
CA GLU A 189 20.84 -23.17 13.67
C GLU A 189 20.35 -22.48 14.97
N SER A 190 19.25 -23.00 15.53
CA SER A 190 18.74 -22.60 16.84
C SER A 190 19.71 -22.97 17.98
N ARG A 191 20.39 -24.12 17.87
CA ARG A 191 21.40 -24.59 18.85
C ARG A 191 22.68 -23.76 18.84
N GLU A 192 23.10 -23.22 17.70
CA GLU A 192 24.31 -22.37 17.62
C GLU A 192 24.08 -21.00 18.28
N ARG A 193 22.88 -20.41 18.11
CA ARG A 193 22.49 -19.18 18.81
C ARG A 193 22.24 -19.38 20.31
N GLU A 194 21.76 -20.54 20.74
CA GLU A 194 21.62 -20.87 22.17
C GLU A 194 23.00 -21.05 22.83
N ARG A 195 23.96 -21.71 22.17
CA ARG A 195 25.34 -21.82 22.67
C ARG A 195 26.07 -20.48 22.70
N GLY A 196 25.79 -19.57 21.75
CA GLY A 196 26.32 -18.21 21.76
C GLY A 196 25.80 -17.39 22.94
N ARG A 197 24.49 -17.48 23.21
CA ARG A 197 23.86 -16.82 24.38
C ARG A 197 24.29 -17.40 25.72
N ASP A 198 24.58 -18.69 25.79
CA ASP A 198 25.06 -19.33 27.03
C ASP A 198 26.52 -18.98 27.35
N ARG A 199 27.34 -18.64 26.34
CA ARG A 199 28.69 -18.10 26.56
C ARG A 199 28.66 -16.67 27.09
N ASP A 200 27.75 -15.84 26.57
CA ASP A 200 27.62 -14.43 26.97
C ASP A 200 27.04 -14.28 28.39
N ARG A 201 26.25 -15.25 28.84
CA ARG A 201 25.70 -15.32 30.21
C ARG A 201 26.67 -15.85 31.27
N ARG A 202 27.83 -16.39 30.88
CA ARG A 202 28.85 -16.93 31.81
C ARG A 202 30.05 -16.00 31.98
N ARG A 203 29.86 -14.68 31.84
CA ARG A 203 30.85 -13.71 32.36
C ARG A 203 30.64 -13.54 33.86
N PRO A 204 31.61 -13.85 34.72
CA PRO A 204 31.50 -13.54 36.14
C PRO A 204 31.58 -12.03 36.34
N GLU A 205 30.57 -11.47 36.99
CA GLU A 205 30.65 -10.16 37.65
C GLU A 205 31.42 -10.34 38.97
N ASP A 206 32.73 -10.07 38.94
CA ASP A 206 33.51 -9.50 40.05
C ASP A 206 34.99 -9.52 39.69
N THR A 207 35.60 -8.34 39.54
CA THR A 207 36.89 -7.99 40.18
C THR A 207 37.27 -6.56 39.81
N ASP A 208 37.11 -5.69 40.80
CA ASP A 208 37.73 -4.37 40.86
C ASP A 208 39.24 -4.49 41.19
N LYS A 209 40.00 -3.49 40.71
CA LYS A 209 41.33 -2.99 41.16
C LYS A 209 42.64 -3.63 40.64
N GLU A 210 43.29 -2.82 39.79
CA GLU A 210 44.54 -2.09 40.09
C GLU A 210 45.91 -2.77 39.92
N THR A 211 46.81 -2.04 39.23
CA THR A 211 48.29 -2.15 39.14
C THR A 211 48.84 -3.42 38.48
N GLY A 212 49.89 -3.45 37.66
CA GLY A 212 50.98 -2.52 37.42
C GLY A 212 52.26 -3.36 37.27
N ARG A 213 52.92 -3.26 36.11
CA ARG A 213 54.38 -3.37 35.90
C ARG A 213 55.09 -4.76 35.84
N GLU A 214 55.97 -4.80 34.83
CA GLU A 214 57.31 -5.43 34.69
C GLU A 214 57.52 -6.94 34.47
N GLU A 215 58.04 -7.20 33.25
CA GLU A 215 59.30 -7.90 32.90
C GLU A 215 59.67 -9.25 33.54
N GLY A 216 60.13 -10.16 32.68
CA GLY A 216 61.26 -11.01 33.04
C GLY A 216 61.29 -12.41 32.45
N LYS A 217 61.98 -12.52 31.31
CA LYS A 217 62.70 -13.69 30.74
C LYS A 217 61.91 -14.88 30.18
#